data_AF-A0AA88HFB9-F1
#
_entry.id   AF-A0AA88HFB9-F1
#
_cell.length_a   1.000
_cell.length_b   1.000
_cell.length_c   1.000
_cell.angle_alpha   90.00
_cell.angle_beta   90.00
_cell.angle_gamma   90.00
#
_symmetry.space_group_name_H-M   'P 1'
#
loop_
_entity.id
_entity.type
_entity.pdbx_description
1 polymer ?
#
loop_
_entity_poly.entity_id
_entity_poly.type
_entity_poly.pdbx_seq_one_letter_code
_entity_poly.pdbx_strand_id
1 'polypeptide(L)'
;MQSLVLDEIDVEIFNEITPAMVITNQDTEPADLPTTFAEMPNVCENRGERAPQHKISVEIREKVTSHINSFKPCTPHYRRKTAADVKYLPSSLTIQFMFDDFVKKNPDFAISVESYM
;
A
#
# COMPACT_ATOMS: atom_id res chain seq x y z
N MET A 1 2.59 -23.42 -85.71
CA MET A 1 3.94 -22.83 -85.74
C MET A 1 4.22 -22.31 -84.34
N GLN A 2 5.24 -22.86 -83.70
CA GLN A 2 5.76 -22.42 -82.41
C GLN A 2 6.68 -21.21 -82.67
N SER A 3 6.66 -20.22 -81.78
CA SER A 3 7.79 -19.30 -81.58
C SER A 3 7.82 -18.85 -80.13
N LEU A 4 8.77 -19.42 -79.40
CA LEU A 4 9.34 -18.93 -78.16
C LEU A 4 10.10 -17.63 -78.44
N VAL A 5 10.31 -16.80 -77.42
CA VAL A 5 11.64 -16.40 -76.91
C VAL A 5 11.44 -15.33 -75.83
N LEU A 6 12.04 -15.61 -74.67
CA LEU A 6 12.23 -14.72 -73.53
C LEU A 6 13.59 -14.04 -73.73
N ASP A 7 13.63 -12.72 -73.81
CA ASP A 7 14.86 -11.93 -73.69
C ASP A 7 14.56 -10.76 -72.74
N GLU A 8 15.39 -10.24 -71.85
CA GLU A 8 16.65 -10.60 -71.20
C GLU A 8 16.71 -9.60 -70.03
N ILE A 9 17.15 -10.02 -68.84
CA ILE A 9 17.32 -9.13 -67.68
C ILE A 9 18.75 -8.61 -67.72
N ASP A 10 18.92 -7.32 -67.98
CA ASP A 10 20.21 -6.66 -67.76
C ASP A 10 20.23 -5.93 -66.42
N VAL A 11 21.04 -6.50 -65.53
CA VAL A 11 21.52 -5.92 -64.29
C VAL A 11 22.62 -4.94 -64.66
N GLU A 12 22.46 -3.66 -64.33
CA GLU A 12 23.63 -2.81 -64.10
C GLU A 12 23.33 -1.75 -63.02
N ILE A 13 24.29 -1.67 -62.11
CA ILE A 13 24.25 -1.01 -60.82
C ILE A 13 25.16 0.22 -60.91
N PHE A 14 24.85 1.21 -60.07
CA PHE A 14 25.75 2.18 -59.43
C PHE A 14 25.83 3.61 -59.99
N ASN A 15 25.37 4.50 -59.09
CA ASN A 15 25.92 5.79 -58.71
C ASN A 15 25.79 6.99 -59.65
N GLU A 16 25.17 8.05 -59.10
CA GLU A 16 25.70 9.44 -58.97
C GLU A 16 24.55 10.35 -58.45
N ILE A 17 24.41 10.53 -57.13
CA ILE A 17 24.91 11.65 -56.28
C ILE A 17 24.17 13.01 -56.44
N THR A 18 23.15 13.21 -55.57
CA THR A 18 22.80 14.39 -54.69
C THR A 18 22.53 15.80 -55.30
N PRO A 19 21.90 16.80 -54.60
CA PRO A 19 21.82 16.96 -53.14
C PRO A 19 20.56 17.61 -52.51
N ALA A 20 20.62 17.62 -51.18
CA ALA A 20 19.99 18.57 -50.26
C ALA A 20 18.51 18.35 -49.91
N MET A 21 18.28 17.54 -48.87
CA MET A 21 17.66 17.99 -47.62
C MET A 21 17.83 16.88 -46.57
N VAL A 22 19.05 16.75 -46.02
CA VAL A 22 19.26 16.00 -44.76
C VAL A 22 19.14 17.02 -43.64
N ILE A 23 18.06 16.91 -42.87
CA ILE A 23 17.94 17.59 -41.58
C ILE A 23 18.82 16.77 -40.62
N THR A 24 20.06 17.20 -40.40
CA THR A 24 20.85 16.73 -39.27
C THR A 24 20.35 17.44 -38.03
N ASN A 25 19.50 16.77 -37.25
CA ASN A 25 19.47 17.06 -35.82
C ASN A 25 20.83 16.59 -35.29
N GLN A 26 21.69 17.55 -35.01
CA GLN A 26 22.95 17.30 -34.36
C GLN A 26 22.63 16.86 -32.93
N ASP A 27 22.68 15.55 -32.68
CA ASP A 27 22.87 15.02 -31.33
C ASP A 27 24.31 15.38 -30.91
N THR A 28 24.49 16.62 -30.49
CA THR A 28 25.67 17.01 -29.70
C THR A 28 25.28 16.81 -28.26
N GLU A 29 25.66 15.66 -27.72
CA GLU A 29 25.74 15.41 -26.28
C GLU A 29 26.57 16.53 -25.62
N PRO A 30 26.01 17.38 -24.73
CA PRO A 30 26.85 18.13 -23.81
C PRO A 30 27.29 17.19 -22.69
N ALA A 31 28.54 16.74 -22.76
CA ALA A 31 29.23 16.17 -21.61
C ALA A 31 29.28 17.19 -20.46
N ASP A 32 29.17 16.65 -19.24
CA ASP A 32 29.55 17.23 -17.95
C ASP A 32 28.59 18.19 -17.25
N LEU A 33 27.59 17.61 -16.56
CA LEU A 33 27.40 17.93 -15.15
C LEU A 33 27.19 16.62 -14.37
N PRO A 34 28.04 16.29 -13.37
CA PRO A 34 27.71 15.20 -12.46
C PRO A 34 26.48 15.64 -11.68
N THR A 35 25.30 15.19 -12.11
CA THR A 35 24.08 15.25 -11.31
C THR A 35 24.17 14.17 -10.22
N THR A 36 25.28 14.13 -9.49
CA THR A 36 25.32 13.43 -8.22
C THR A 36 24.67 14.39 -7.23
N PHE A 37 23.34 14.31 -7.14
CA PHE A 37 22.67 14.68 -5.89
C PHE A 37 23.40 13.87 -4.82
N ALA A 38 24.28 14.52 -4.06
CA ALA A 38 24.83 13.89 -2.87
C ALA A 38 23.63 13.43 -2.07
N GLU A 39 23.49 12.12 -1.86
CA GLU A 39 22.49 11.56 -0.96
C GLU A 39 22.68 12.25 0.38
N MET A 40 21.83 13.23 0.68
CA MET A 40 21.68 13.68 2.05
C MET A 40 21.25 12.43 2.81
N PRO A 41 21.96 12.02 3.88
CA PRO A 41 21.48 10.92 4.69
C PRO A 41 20.06 11.28 5.10
N ASN A 42 19.13 10.40 4.75
CA ASN A 42 17.73 10.57 5.11
C ASN A 42 17.72 10.56 6.64
N VAL A 43 17.69 11.75 7.27
CA VAL A 43 17.52 11.88 8.71
C VAL A 43 16.08 11.52 8.97
N CYS A 44 15.83 10.21 9.02
CA CYS A 44 14.63 9.71 9.62
C CYS A 44 14.73 10.09 11.10
N GLU A 45 13.97 11.09 11.53
CA GLU A 45 13.62 11.18 12.94
C GLU A 45 13.07 9.79 13.32
N ASN A 46 13.60 9.17 14.38
CA ASN A 46 13.19 7.85 14.90
C ASN A 46 11.74 7.84 15.44
N ARG A 47 10.81 8.51 14.75
CA ARG A 47 9.38 8.56 15.04
C ARG A 47 8.83 7.17 14.83
N GLY A 48 8.40 6.54 15.93
CA GLY A 48 7.74 5.23 15.91
C GLY A 48 8.64 4.04 16.25
N GLU A 49 9.95 4.21 16.41
CA GLU A 49 10.84 3.09 16.79
C GLU A 49 10.65 2.66 18.25
N ARG A 50 10.21 3.57 19.12
CA ARG A 50 9.95 3.27 20.53
C ARG A 50 8.51 2.81 20.70
N ALA A 51 8.35 1.55 21.11
CA ALA A 51 7.07 1.07 21.59
C ALA A 51 6.67 1.83 22.87
N PRO A 52 5.38 2.19 23.04
CA PRO A 52 4.91 2.83 24.25
C PRO A 52 5.09 1.90 25.46
N GLN A 53 5.63 2.44 26.55
CA GLN A 53 5.96 1.68 27.77
C GLN A 53 4.75 1.02 28.42
N HIS A 54 3.56 1.61 28.28
CA HIS A 54 2.33 1.16 28.92
C HIS A 54 1.38 0.45 27.94
N LYS A 55 1.94 -0.27 26.96
CA LYS A 55 1.14 -1.01 25.99
C LYS A 55 0.50 -2.23 26.64
N ILE A 56 -0.81 -2.37 26.50
CA ILE A 56 -1.53 -3.58 26.88
C ILE A 56 -1.01 -4.75 26.04
N SER A 57 -0.79 -5.91 26.66
CA SER A 57 -0.36 -7.10 25.95
C SER A 57 -1.40 -7.53 24.91
N VAL A 58 -0.93 -8.10 23.80
CA VAL A 58 -1.80 -8.52 22.69
C VAL A 58 -2.83 -9.54 23.18
N GLU A 59 -2.42 -10.47 24.05
CA GLU A 59 -3.27 -11.50 24.63
C GLU A 59 -4.43 -10.93 25.46
N ILE A 60 -4.17 -9.92 26.30
CA ILE A 60 -5.21 -9.26 27.09
C ILE A 60 -6.21 -8.57 26.15
N ARG A 61 -5.71 -7.87 25.13
CA ARG A 61 -6.58 -7.18 24.16
C ARG A 61 -7.49 -8.16 23.44
N GLU A 62 -6.97 -9.31 23.01
CA GLU A 62 -7.77 -10.34 22.34
C GLU A 62 -8.85 -10.92 23.27
N LYS A 63 -8.50 -11.21 24.53
CA LYS A 63 -9.46 -11.69 25.53
C LYS A 63 -10.57 -10.68 25.81
N VAL A 64 -10.21 -9.41 26.03
CA VAL A 64 -11.18 -8.33 26.25
C VAL A 64 -12.08 -8.16 25.02
N THR A 65 -11.50 -8.17 23.81
CA THR A 65 -12.27 -8.06 22.56
C THR A 65 -13.24 -9.24 22.38
N SER A 66 -12.79 -10.47 22.69
CA SER A 66 -13.65 -11.65 22.66
C SER A 66 -14.79 -11.57 23.66
N HIS A 67 -14.50 -11.09 24.88
CA HIS A 67 -15.50 -10.87 25.93
C HIS A 67 -16.53 -9.81 25.52
N ILE A 68 -16.11 -8.67 24.97
CA ILE A 68 -17.02 -7.64 24.43
C ILE A 68 -17.93 -8.21 23.34
N ASN A 69 -17.38 -9.03 22.43
CA ASN A 69 -18.17 -9.65 21.36
C ASN A 69 -19.17 -10.70 21.88
N SER A 70 -18.95 -11.29 23.06
CA SER A 70 -19.86 -12.27 23.66
C SER A 70 -21.23 -11.67 24.02
N PHE A 71 -21.30 -10.35 24.25
CA PHE A 71 -22.55 -9.61 24.49
C PHE A 71 -23.37 -9.34 23.22
N LYS A 72 -22.93 -9.83 22.06
CA LYS A 72 -23.61 -9.70 20.77
C LYS A 72 -23.90 -8.22 20.42
N PRO A 73 -22.86 -7.38 20.28
CA PRO A 73 -23.05 -5.99 19.92
C PRO A 73 -23.77 -5.88 18.55
N CYS A 74 -24.66 -4.90 18.44
CA CYS A 74 -25.55 -4.71 17.31
C CYS A 74 -24.90 -3.83 16.22
N THR A 75 -25.17 -4.16 14.96
CA THR A 75 -24.80 -3.32 13.82
C THR A 75 -25.82 -2.18 13.67
N PRO A 76 -25.37 -0.94 13.42
CA PRO A 76 -26.30 0.17 13.19
C PRO A 76 -27.20 -0.11 11.97
N HIS A 77 -28.46 0.32 12.08
CA HIS A 77 -29.45 0.17 11.01
C HIS A 77 -29.03 0.86 9.69
N TYR A 78 -28.41 2.03 9.80
CA TYR A 78 -27.82 2.73 8.67
C TYR A 78 -26.31 2.67 8.74
N ARG A 79 -25.70 2.09 7.70
CA ARG A 79 -24.25 2.10 7.51
C ARG A 79 -23.91 2.37 6.05
N ARG A 80 -22.96 3.29 5.82
CA ARG A 80 -22.39 3.51 4.48
C ARG A 80 -21.37 2.42 4.18
N LYS A 81 -21.21 2.03 2.92
CA LYS A 81 -20.21 1.01 2.50
C LYS A 81 -18.79 1.35 2.93
N THR A 82 -18.44 2.63 2.95
CA THR A 82 -17.10 3.14 3.33
C THR A 82 -16.95 3.40 4.83
N ALA A 83 -18.01 3.27 5.63
CA ALA A 83 -17.93 3.49 7.07
C ALA A 83 -17.22 2.32 7.75
N ALA A 84 -16.46 2.66 8.80
CA ALA A 84 -15.82 1.68 9.67
C ALA A 84 -16.86 0.72 10.28
N ASP A 85 -16.41 -0.49 10.61
CA ASP A 85 -17.25 -1.53 11.24
C ASP A 85 -17.44 -1.27 12.73
N VAL A 86 -18.16 -0.18 13.04
CA VAL A 86 -18.52 0.18 14.41
C VAL A 86 -19.73 -0.64 14.84
N LYS A 87 -19.64 -1.27 16.02
CA LYS A 87 -20.72 -2.03 16.64
C LYS A 87 -21.16 -1.34 17.93
N TYR A 88 -22.44 -1.37 18.23
CA TYR A 88 -23.01 -0.78 19.44
C TYR A 88 -23.31 -1.86 20.46
N LEU A 89 -22.86 -1.68 21.69
CA LEU A 89 -23.29 -2.51 22.80
C LEU A 89 -24.75 -2.19 23.18
N PRO A 90 -25.52 -3.18 23.69
CA PRO A 90 -26.81 -2.94 24.31
C PRO A 90 -26.76 -1.80 25.34
N SER A 91 -27.74 -0.89 25.31
CA SER A 91 -27.79 0.28 26.20
C SER A 91 -27.93 -0.07 27.69
N SER A 92 -28.34 -1.29 28.00
CA SER A 92 -28.44 -1.80 29.37
C SER A 92 -27.09 -2.24 29.95
N LEU A 93 -26.05 -2.39 29.13
CA LEU A 93 -24.72 -2.80 29.59
C LEU A 93 -23.91 -1.56 29.97
N THR A 94 -23.30 -1.64 31.15
CA THR A 94 -22.34 -0.64 31.62
C THR A 94 -20.93 -1.22 31.56
N ILE A 95 -19.94 -0.34 31.42
CA ILE A 95 -18.51 -0.72 31.42
C ILE A 95 -18.16 -1.45 32.73
N GLN A 96 -18.67 -0.97 33.86
CA GLN A 96 -18.49 -1.60 35.18
C GLN A 96 -19.01 -3.04 35.20
N PHE A 97 -20.21 -3.27 34.67
CA PHE A 97 -20.78 -4.61 34.62
C PHE A 97 -19.93 -5.57 33.78
N MET A 98 -19.44 -5.11 32.63
CA MET A 98 -18.56 -5.91 31.77
C MET A 98 -17.23 -6.23 32.46
N PHE A 99 -16.63 -5.25 33.11
CA PHE A 99 -15.41 -5.42 33.88
C PHE A 99 -15.60 -6.43 35.02
N ASP A 100 -16.64 -6.29 35.83
CA ASP A 100 -16.93 -7.19 36.95
C ASP A 100 -17.16 -8.63 36.47
N ASP A 101 -17.89 -8.82 35.36
CA ASP A 101 -18.10 -10.13 34.76
C ASP A 101 -16.78 -10.73 34.24
N PHE A 102 -15.89 -9.92 33.67
CA PHE A 102 -14.58 -10.37 33.21
C PHE A 102 -13.68 -10.81 34.36
N VAL A 103 -13.57 -10.01 35.42
CA VAL A 103 -12.75 -10.31 36.60
C VAL A 103 -13.26 -11.59 37.29
N LYS A 104 -14.58 -11.77 37.37
CA LYS A 104 -15.18 -13.01 37.91
C LYS A 104 -14.82 -14.25 37.09
N LYS A 105 -14.74 -14.13 35.77
CA LYS A 105 -14.45 -15.26 34.86
C LYS A 105 -12.95 -15.53 34.70
N ASN A 106 -12.12 -14.50 34.86
CA ASN A 106 -10.68 -14.55 34.60
C ASN A 106 -9.91 -13.94 35.80
N PRO A 107 -9.89 -14.61 36.96
CA PRO A 107 -9.24 -14.06 38.16
C PRO A 107 -7.72 -13.92 38.02
N ASP A 108 -7.10 -14.63 37.07
CA ASP A 108 -5.65 -14.61 36.86
C ASP A 108 -5.15 -13.34 36.15
N PHE A 109 -6.05 -12.55 35.55
CA PHE A 109 -5.68 -11.40 34.73
C PHE A 109 -5.87 -10.10 35.50
N ALA A 110 -4.76 -9.40 35.74
CA ALA A 110 -4.78 -8.05 36.29
C ALA A 110 -5.06 -7.04 35.17
N ILE A 111 -6.29 -6.54 35.11
CA ILE A 111 -6.72 -5.52 34.14
C ILE A 111 -7.36 -4.32 34.85
N SER A 112 -7.26 -3.14 34.24
CA SER A 112 -7.95 -1.94 34.69
C SER A 112 -9.27 -1.75 33.94
N VAL A 113 -10.20 -1.00 34.52
CA VAL A 113 -11.49 -0.64 33.88
C VAL A 113 -11.27 0.11 32.56
N GLU A 114 -10.20 0.90 32.47
CA GLU A 114 -9.80 1.67 31.28
C GLU A 114 -9.55 0.77 30.06
N SER A 115 -9.23 -0.51 30.25
CA SER A 115 -9.07 -1.45 29.13
C SER A 115 -10.34 -1.70 28.31
N TYR A 116 -11.51 -1.26 28.79
CA TYR A 116 -12.81 -1.34 28.11
C TYR A 116 -13.28 -0.02 27.48
N MET A 117 -12.51 1.06 27.61
CA MET A 117 -12.78 2.37 26.98
C MET A 117 -12.05 2.51 25.65
#